data_AF-A0A838VCH6-F1
#
_entry.id   AF-A0A838VCH6-F1
#
_cell.length_a   1.000
_cell.length_b   1.000
_cell.length_c   1.000
_cell.angle_alpha   90.00
_cell.angle_beta   90.00
_cell.angle_gamma   90.00
#
_symmetry.space_group_name_H-M   'P 1'
#
loop_
_entity.id
_entity.type
_entity.pdbx_description
1 polymer ?
#
loop_
_entity_poly.entity_id
_entity_poly.type
_entity_poly.pdbx_seq_one_letter_code
_entity_poly.pdbx_strand_id
1 'polypeptide(L)' 'TPLIAMSKADIAREAARLGLDAGATWSCYDPAPGDRPCGACDSCRLRAKGFAEAGLADPLTS' A
#
# COMPACT_ATOMS: atom_id res chain seq x y z
N THR A 1 -15.89 0.68 -12.23
CA THR A 1 -15.25 0.06 -11.04
C THR A 1 -13.98 -0.69 -11.45
N PRO A 2 -12.89 -0.01 -11.84
CA PRO A 2 -11.71 -0.67 -12.40
C PRO A 2 -10.96 -1.58 -11.40
N LEU A 3 -11.04 -1.28 -10.10
CA LEU A 3 -10.27 -1.98 -9.06
C LEU A 3 -11.06 -3.06 -8.30
N ILE A 4 -12.36 -3.24 -8.57
CA ILE A 4 -13.24 -4.05 -7.69
C ILE A 4 -12.90 -5.55 -7.70
N ALA A 5 -12.33 -6.05 -8.79
CA ALA A 5 -11.87 -7.42 -8.94
C ALA A 5 -10.37 -7.61 -8.59
N MET A 6 -9.67 -6.52 -8.27
CA MET A 6 -8.23 -6.56 -7.99
C MET A 6 -7.96 -6.84 -6.52
N SER A 7 -7.00 -7.73 -6.25
CA SER A 7 -6.41 -7.86 -4.92
C SER A 7 -5.55 -6.64 -4.59
N LYS A 8 -5.13 -6.49 -3.33
CA LYS A 8 -4.17 -5.43 -2.94
C LYS A 8 -2.82 -5.58 -3.64
N ALA A 9 -2.38 -6.81 -3.90
CA ALA A 9 -1.19 -7.06 -4.68
C ALA A 9 -1.35 -6.62 -6.14
N ASP A 10 -2.52 -6.87 -6.76
CA ASP A 10 -2.79 -6.43 -8.13
C ASP A 10 -2.82 -4.90 -8.23
N ILE A 11 -3.41 -4.23 -7.24
CA ILE A 11 -3.41 -2.75 -7.16
C ILE A 11 -1.98 -2.22 -7.04
N ALA A 12 -1.12 -2.83 -6.20
CA ALA A 12 0.27 -2.42 -6.06
C ALA A 12 1.06 -2.62 -7.37
N ARG A 13 0.89 -3.75 -8.05
CA ARG A 13 1.49 -4.00 -9.38
C ARG A 13 0.98 -3.02 -10.43
N GLU A 14 -0.30 -2.69 -10.42
CA GLU A 14 -0.90 -1.76 -11.38
C GLU A 14 -0.38 -0.33 -11.16
N ALA A 15 -0.24 0.12 -9.91
CA ALA A 15 0.39 1.40 -9.60
C ALA A 15 1.84 1.46 -10.11
N ALA A 16 2.63 0.41 -9.86
CA ALA A 16 4.00 0.31 -10.37
C ALA A 16 4.05 0.28 -11.91
N ARG A 17 3.16 -0.48 -12.57
CA ARG A 17 3.05 -0.56 -14.03
C ARG A 17 2.74 0.80 -14.67
N LEU A 18 1.92 1.61 -14.00
CA LEU A 18 1.55 2.96 -14.42
C LEU A 18 2.60 4.02 -14.06
N GLY A 19 3.66 3.65 -13.33
CA GLY A 19 4.68 4.60 -12.86
C GLY A 19 4.18 5.55 -11.77
N LEU A 20 3.14 5.16 -11.02
CA LEU A 20 2.59 5.95 -9.92
C LEU A 20 3.41 5.73 -8.66
N ASP A 21 3.70 6.83 -7.94
CA ASP A 21 4.34 6.76 -6.65
C ASP A 21 3.33 6.41 -5.54
N ALA A 22 3.40 5.18 -5.04
CA ALA A 22 2.56 4.73 -3.94
C ALA A 22 2.94 5.34 -2.58
N GLY A 23 4.09 6.02 -2.47
CA GLY A 23 4.50 6.84 -1.33
C GLY A 23 3.70 8.13 -1.19
N ALA A 24 3.17 8.65 -2.31
CA ALA A 24 2.29 9.82 -2.31
C ALA A 24 0.84 9.52 -1.89
N THR A 25 0.55 8.29 -1.43
CA THR A 25 -0.80 7.84 -1.09
C THR A 25 -0.93 7.52 0.39
N TRP A 26 -2.15 7.64 0.92
CA TRP A 26 -2.44 7.36 2.32
C TRP A 26 -3.40 6.19 2.48
N SER A 27 -3.09 5.26 3.38
CA SER A 27 -3.94 4.11 3.70
C SER A 27 -4.18 3.92 5.20
N CYS A 28 -3.29 4.40 6.06
CA CYS A 28 -3.35 4.17 7.50
C CYS A 28 -4.56 4.83 8.15
N TYR A 29 -5.20 4.15 9.10
CA TYR A 29 -6.34 4.69 9.84
C TYR A 29 -5.93 5.53 11.05
N ASP A 30 -4.79 5.20 11.66
CA ASP A 30 -4.32 5.83 12.90
C ASP A 30 -2.80 6.00 12.82
N PRO A 31 -2.29 7.09 12.20
CA PRO A 31 -0.86 7.29 12.02
C PRO A 31 -0.07 7.34 13.32
N ALA A 32 1.14 6.79 13.28
CA ALA A 32 2.15 7.08 14.31
C ALA A 32 2.68 8.52 14.15
N PRO A 33 3.27 9.12 15.20
CA PRO A 33 3.90 10.43 15.10
C PRO A 33 4.90 10.54 13.94
N GLY A 34 4.86 11.69 13.26
CA GLY A 34 5.67 11.98 12.08
C GLY A 34 5.07 11.45 10.77
N ASP A 35 3.74 11.40 10.66
CA ASP A 35 2.99 11.01 9.46
C ASP A 35 3.39 9.63 8.90
N ARG A 36 3.66 8.69 9.81
CA ARG A 36 4.02 7.32 9.43
C ARG A 36 2.84 6.37 9.59
N PRO A 37 2.71 5.36 8.70
CA PRO A 37 1.75 4.29 8.91
C PRO A 37 2.01 3.61 10.27
N CYS A 38 0.97 3.33 11.06
CA CYS A 38 1.16 2.69 12.37
C CYS A 38 1.62 1.23 12.29
N GLY A 39 1.47 0.57 11.15
CA GLY A 39 1.81 -0.84 10.98
C GLY A 39 0.85 -1.82 11.68
N ALA A 40 -0.07 -1.34 12.52
CA ALA A 40 -0.92 -2.18 13.35
C ALA A 40 -2.38 -2.27 12.88
N CYS A 41 -2.90 -1.24 12.19
CA CYS A 41 -4.29 -1.25 11.71
C CYS A 41 -4.49 -2.20 10.51
N ASP A 42 -5.73 -2.61 10.26
CA ASP A 42 -6.05 -3.55 9.18
C ASP A 42 -5.61 -3.04 7.80
N SER A 43 -5.76 -1.75 7.54
CA SER A 43 -5.29 -1.15 6.28
C SER A 43 -3.77 -1.21 6.12
N CYS A 44 -3.01 -0.97 7.19
CA CYS A 44 -1.55 -1.14 7.17
C CYS A 44 -1.16 -2.60 6.90
N ARG A 45 -1.83 -3.57 7.54
CA ARG A 45 -1.57 -5.00 7.31
C ARG A 45 -1.89 -5.41 5.88
N LEU A 46 -3.02 -4.96 5.35
CA LEU A 46 -3.42 -5.22 3.96
C LEU A 46 -2.46 -4.59 2.95
N ARG A 47 -1.98 -3.38 3.22
CA ARG A 47 -0.95 -2.71 2.40
C ARG A 47 0.34 -3.51 2.41
N ALA A 48 0.89 -3.80 3.58
CA ALA A 48 2.14 -4.55 3.72
C ALA A 48 2.07 -5.91 3.04
N LYS A 49 0.97 -6.66 3.25
CA LYS A 49 0.73 -7.93 2.55
C LYS A 49 0.67 -7.75 1.03
N GLY A 50 -0.05 -6.73 0.56
CA GLY A 50 -0.18 -6.43 -0.87
C GLY A 50 1.16 -6.14 -1.55
N PHE A 51 2.02 -5.33 -0.94
CA PHE A 51 3.36 -5.05 -1.46
C PHE A 51 4.25 -6.30 -1.45
N ALA A 52 4.23 -7.07 -0.36
CA ALA A 52 4.98 -8.32 -0.26
C ALA A 52 4.56 -9.34 -1.34
N GLU A 53 3.26 -9.56 -1.54
CA GLU A 53 2.71 -10.45 -2.57
C GLU A 53 2.90 -9.91 -4.00
N ALA A 54 3.07 -8.60 -4.15
CA ALA A 54 3.43 -7.97 -5.42
C ALA A 54 4.93 -8.12 -5.75
N GLY A 55 5.77 -8.49 -4.79
CA GLY A 55 7.22 -8.49 -4.93
C GLY A 55 7.81 -7.07 -5.04
N LEU A 56 7.14 -6.09 -4.43
CA LEU A 56 7.50 -4.66 -4.49
C LEU A 56 7.88 -4.16 -3.09
N ALA A 57 8.84 -3.22 -3.03
CA ALA A 57 9.10 -2.47 -1.81
C ALA A 57 7.97 -1.46 -1.57
N ASP A 58 7.49 -1.36 -0.33
CA ASP A 58 6.50 -0.36 0.07
C ASP A 58 7.19 0.96 0.41
N PRO A 59 7.00 2.04 -0.37
CA PRO A 59 7.73 3.30 -0.20
C PRO A 59 7.53 4.00 1.16
N LEU A 60 6.50 3.61 1.93
CA LEU A 60 6.22 4.20 3.25
C LEU A 60 6.79 3.39 4.43
N THR A 61 7.32 2.19 4.16
CA THR A 61 7.85 1.30 5.21
C THR A 61 9.21 0.68 4.88
N SER A 62 9.71 0.83 3.65
CA SER A 62 11.04 0.40 3.20
C SER A 62 12.11 1.45 3.46
#